data_AF-A0A8T3LG38-F1
#
_entry.id   AF-A0A8T3LG38-F1
#
_cell.length_a   1.000
_cell.length_b   1.000
_cell.length_c   1.000
_cell.angle_alpha   90.00
_cell.angle_beta   90.00
_cell.angle_gamma   90.00
#
_symmetry.space_group_name_H-M   'P 1'
#
loop_
_entity.id
_entity.type
_entity.pdbx_description
1 polymer ?
#
loop_
_entity_poly.entity_id
_entity_poly.type
_entity_poly.pdbx_seq_one_letter_code
_entity_poly.pdbx_strand_id
1 'polypeptide(L)'
;MKLEDLPKYYSPKSPCLTDASASTSKDALSITDVMAAQGMTQNRAEMGFSAFLGKMGISMNDRARATELLADYALSRCDRVAALRKLPAEIKPLVMRIMASYAFEDYARSAASKKQCPCC
;
A
#
# COMPACT_ATOMS: atom_id res chain seq x y z
N MET A 1 -11.92 1.74 -12.63
CA MET A 1 -10.79 2.62 -12.27
C MET A 1 -9.56 1.76 -12.09
N LYS A 2 -8.41 2.16 -12.63
CA LYS A 2 -7.15 1.45 -12.39
C LYS A 2 -6.53 1.93 -11.07
N LEU A 3 -5.80 1.06 -10.36
CA LEU A 3 -5.26 1.41 -9.04
C LEU A 3 -4.15 2.47 -9.16
N GLU A 4 -3.34 2.39 -10.22
CA GLU A 4 -2.29 3.34 -10.57
C GLU A 4 -2.78 4.77 -10.86
N ASP A 5 -4.08 4.93 -11.17
CA ASP A 5 -4.70 6.24 -11.35
C ASP A 5 -5.01 6.94 -10.03
N LEU A 6 -5.03 6.21 -8.92
CA LEU A 6 -5.49 6.72 -7.64
C LEU A 6 -4.69 7.92 -7.10
N PRO A 7 -3.35 7.98 -7.21
CA PRO A 7 -2.56 9.10 -6.67
C PRO A 7 -2.98 10.47 -7.21
N LYS A 8 -3.49 10.55 -8.45
CA LYS A 8 -3.92 11.83 -9.05
C LYS A 8 -5.13 12.45 -8.34
N TYR A 9 -5.91 11.64 -7.62
CA TYR A 9 -7.07 12.12 -6.85
C TYR A 9 -6.70 12.63 -5.45
N TYR A 10 -5.46 12.41 -5.01
CA TYR A 10 -4.92 12.97 -3.76
C TYR A 10 -4.06 14.22 -3.97
N SER A 11 -3.87 14.62 -5.24
CA SER A 11 -3.15 15.84 -5.60
C SER A 11 -4.13 16.95 -5.98
N PRO A 12 -3.79 18.23 -5.73
CA PRO A 12 -4.59 19.35 -6.23
C PRO A 12 -4.76 19.25 -7.74
N LYS A 13 -5.99 19.40 -8.23
CA LYS A 13 -6.23 19.51 -9.67
C LYS A 13 -5.74 20.89 -10.13
N SER A 14 -4.94 20.91 -11.20
CA SER A 14 -4.59 22.18 -11.86
C SER A 14 -5.84 22.88 -12.35
N PRO A 15 -5.93 24.22 -12.23
CA PRO A 15 -7.04 24.96 -12.81
C PRO A 15 -7.06 24.72 -14.32
N CYS A 16 -8.24 24.36 -14.83
CA CYS A 16 -8.44 24.22 -16.27
C CYS A 16 -8.63 25.63 -16.85
N LEU A 17 -7.54 26.23 -17.34
CA LEU A 17 -7.55 27.52 -18.02
C LEU A 17 -7.72 27.29 -19.52
N THR A 18 -8.96 27.08 -19.94
CA THR A 18 -9.33 26.78 -21.32
C THR A 18 -10.61 27.54 -21.67
N ASP A 19 -10.74 27.98 -22.92
CA ASP A 19 -11.93 28.66 -23.46
C ASP A 19 -13.06 27.68 -23.82
N ALA A 20 -12.76 26.38 -23.86
CA ALA A 20 -13.75 25.33 -24.04
C ALA A 20 -14.72 25.27 -22.85
N SER A 21 -16.01 25.15 -23.17
CA SER A 21 -17.07 24.93 -22.19
C SER A 21 -16.79 23.71 -21.31
N ALA A 22 -17.15 23.78 -20.02
CA ALA A 22 -17.02 22.66 -19.09
C ALA A 22 -17.60 21.38 -19.70
N SER A 23 -16.72 20.40 -19.96
CA SER A 23 -17.14 19.13 -20.55
C SER A 23 -17.94 18.33 -19.53
N THR A 24 -19.16 17.98 -19.87
CA THR A 24 -20.00 17.02 -19.13
C THR A 24 -19.66 15.57 -19.45
N SER A 25 -18.46 15.32 -19.99
CA SER A 25 -18.00 13.99 -20.40
C SER A 25 -18.24 12.97 -19.27
N LYS A 26 -19.01 11.93 -19.60
CA LYS A 26 -19.38 10.83 -18.69
C LYS A 26 -18.18 9.96 -18.30
N ASP A 27 -17.03 10.15 -18.94
CA ASP A 27 -15.82 9.37 -18.70
C ASP A 27 -14.99 9.89 -17.51
N ALA A 28 -15.33 11.06 -16.97
CA ALA A 28 -14.66 11.63 -15.81
C ALA A 28 -15.25 11.07 -14.50
N LEU A 29 -14.52 10.15 -13.85
CA LEU A 29 -14.87 9.70 -12.50
C LEU A 29 -14.91 10.90 -11.53
N SER A 30 -16.03 11.05 -10.82
CA SER A 30 -16.14 12.04 -9.75
C SER A 30 -15.32 11.60 -8.53
N ILE A 31 -15.00 12.54 -7.62
CA ILE A 31 -14.32 12.20 -6.37
C ILE A 31 -15.16 11.20 -5.57
N THR A 32 -16.48 11.34 -5.58
CA THR A 32 -17.40 10.41 -4.91
C THR A 32 -17.28 8.99 -5.45
N ASP A 33 -17.23 8.82 -6.78
CA ASP A 33 -17.08 7.50 -7.40
C ASP A 33 -15.73 6.86 -7.03
N VAL A 34 -14.68 7.67 -6.98
CA VAL A 34 -13.34 7.23 -6.58
C VAL A 34 -13.34 6.78 -5.13
N MET A 35 -13.90 7.56 -4.21
CA MET A 35 -13.97 7.21 -2.78
C MET A 35 -14.84 5.96 -2.55
N ALA A 36 -15.95 5.81 -3.29
CA ALA A 36 -16.77 4.60 -3.23
C ALA A 36 -16.00 3.36 -3.73
N ALA A 37 -15.26 3.49 -4.83
CA ALA A 37 -14.41 2.42 -5.36
C ALA A 37 -13.28 2.04 -4.40
N GLN A 38 -12.68 3.01 -3.72
CA GLN A 38 -11.69 2.76 -2.67
C GLN A 38 -12.28 1.95 -1.52
N GLY A 39 -13.44 2.36 -0.98
CA GLY A 39 -14.10 1.64 0.11
C GLY A 39 -14.44 0.19 -0.28
N MET A 40 -14.94 -0.03 -1.49
CA MET A 40 -15.17 -1.38 -2.02
C MET A 40 -13.89 -2.21 -2.14
N THR A 41 -12.79 -1.59 -2.59
CA THR A 41 -11.51 -2.27 -2.75
C THR A 41 -10.90 -2.61 -1.39
N GLN A 42 -10.95 -1.69 -0.44
CA GLN A 42 -10.48 -1.92 0.93
C GLN A 42 -11.23 -3.09 1.59
N ASN A 43 -12.55 -3.18 1.41
CA ASN A 43 -13.35 -4.29 1.94
C ASN A 43 -13.00 -5.66 1.32
N ARG A 44 -12.55 -5.69 0.06
CA ARG A 44 -12.22 -6.95 -0.65
C ARG A 44 -10.75 -7.35 -0.55
N ALA A 45 -9.85 -6.37 -0.50
CA ALA A 45 -8.41 -6.56 -0.67
C ALA A 45 -7.62 -5.60 0.22
N GLU A 46 -7.97 -5.56 1.51
CA GLU A 46 -7.44 -4.63 2.50
C GLU A 46 -5.90 -4.56 2.50
N MET A 47 -5.23 -5.71 2.63
CA MET A 47 -3.76 -5.78 2.68
C MET A 47 -3.10 -5.17 1.43
N GLY A 48 -3.59 -5.54 0.24
CA GLY A 48 -3.02 -5.04 -1.02
C GLY A 48 -3.31 -3.56 -1.24
N PHE A 49 -4.51 -3.12 -0.89
CA PHE A 49 -4.91 -1.72 -1.00
C PHE A 49 -4.12 -0.83 -0.04
N SER A 50 -4.01 -1.21 1.23
CA SER A 50 -3.18 -0.50 2.20
C SER A 50 -1.70 -0.51 1.80
N ALA A 51 -1.19 -1.62 1.25
CA ALA A 51 0.18 -1.68 0.78
C ALA A 51 0.44 -0.68 -0.36
N PHE A 52 -0.50 -0.57 -1.30
CA PHE A 52 -0.42 0.40 -2.39
C PHE A 52 -0.45 1.85 -1.90
N LEU A 53 -1.40 2.20 -1.02
CA LEU A 53 -1.48 3.55 -0.45
C LEU A 53 -0.23 3.93 0.34
N GLY A 54 0.31 2.98 1.11
CA GLY A 54 1.56 3.16 1.85
C GLY A 54 2.78 3.33 0.92
N LYS A 55 2.83 2.58 -0.19
CA LYS A 55 3.88 2.70 -1.21
C LYS A 55 3.85 4.04 -1.93
N MET A 56 2.66 4.53 -2.26
CA MET A 56 2.47 5.81 -2.95
C MET A 56 2.63 7.03 -2.02
N GLY A 57 2.92 6.82 -0.73
CA GLY A 57 3.09 7.91 0.24
C GLY A 57 1.79 8.65 0.57
N ILE A 58 0.64 8.07 0.24
CA ILE A 58 -0.68 8.69 0.45
C ILE A 58 -1.10 8.60 1.92
N SER A 59 -0.78 7.49 2.59
CA SER A 59 -1.21 7.22 3.97
C SER A 59 -0.15 6.45 4.75
N MET A 60 0.37 7.08 5.80
CA MET A 60 1.28 6.43 6.75
C MET A 60 0.56 5.39 7.61
N ASN A 61 -0.74 5.59 7.86
CA ASN A 61 -1.56 4.61 8.57
C ASN A 61 -1.70 3.33 7.74
N ASP A 62 -1.94 3.45 6.44
CA ASP A 62 -2.04 2.29 5.55
C ASP A 62 -0.71 1.58 5.35
N ARG A 63 0.42 2.30 5.41
CA ARG A 63 1.74 1.68 5.48
C ARG A 63 1.89 0.77 6.71
N ALA A 64 1.51 1.27 7.89
CA ALA A 64 1.55 0.49 9.12
C ALA A 64 0.60 -0.71 9.05
N ARG A 65 -0.66 -0.47 8.65
CA ARG A 65 -1.69 -1.50 8.48
C ARG A 65 -1.27 -2.60 7.49
N ALA A 66 -0.67 -2.23 6.36
CA ALA A 66 -0.16 -3.21 5.39
C ALA A 66 0.91 -4.11 6.00
N THR A 67 1.81 -3.54 6.81
CA THR A 67 2.87 -4.28 7.50
C THR A 67 2.30 -5.22 8.56
N GLU A 68 1.29 -4.78 9.31
CA GLU A 68 0.60 -5.60 10.32
C GLU A 68 -0.16 -6.76 9.68
N LEU A 69 -0.98 -6.49 8.66
CA LEU A 69 -1.71 -7.53 7.93
C LEU A 69 -0.75 -8.55 7.31
N LEU A 70 0.39 -8.10 6.78
CA LEU A 70 1.42 -8.98 6.23
C LEU A 70 2.09 -9.82 7.32
N ALA A 71 2.31 -9.27 8.52
CA ALA A 71 2.84 -9.99 9.67
C ALA A 71 1.87 -11.08 10.16
N ASP A 72 0.58 -10.76 10.25
CA ASP A 72 -0.47 -11.73 10.64
C ASP A 72 -0.59 -12.87 9.62
N TYR A 73 -0.54 -12.51 8.34
CA TYR A 73 -0.51 -13.49 7.25
C TYR A 73 0.72 -14.39 7.32
N ALA A 74 1.91 -13.81 7.58
CA ALA A 74 3.13 -14.57 7.76
C ALA A 74 3.05 -15.50 8.98
N LEU A 75 2.49 -15.03 10.10
CA LEU A 75 2.31 -15.81 11.31
C LEU A 75 1.40 -17.03 11.08
N SER A 76 0.31 -16.86 10.34
CA SER A 76 -0.60 -17.97 9.98
C SER A 76 0.05 -19.06 9.11
N ARG A 77 1.21 -18.78 8.51
CA ARG A 77 1.90 -19.67 7.57
C ARG A 77 3.32 -20.04 7.97
N CYS A 78 3.86 -19.43 9.03
CA CYS A 78 5.27 -19.55 9.38
C CYS A 78 5.70 -21.01 9.62
N ASP A 79 4.80 -21.86 10.13
CA ASP A 79 5.09 -23.27 10.38
C ASP A 79 5.31 -24.10 9.11
N ARG A 80 4.98 -23.58 7.92
CA ARG A 80 5.33 -24.24 6.65
C ARG A 80 6.84 -24.24 6.40
N VAL A 81 7.57 -23.29 7.00
CA VAL A 81 9.02 -23.16 6.87
C VAL A 81 9.69 -23.81 8.07
N ALA A 82 10.53 -24.82 7.83
CA ALA A 82 11.17 -25.59 8.91
C ALA A 82 12.00 -24.72 9.88
N ALA A 83 12.68 -23.68 9.37
CA ALA A 83 13.45 -22.75 10.20
C ALA A 83 12.56 -21.93 11.15
N LEU A 84 11.41 -21.47 10.67
CA LEU A 84 10.47 -20.66 11.45
C LEU A 84 9.66 -21.51 12.43
N ARG A 85 9.32 -22.75 12.05
CA ARG A 85 8.59 -23.69 12.90
C ARG A 85 9.31 -23.97 14.23
N LYS A 86 10.65 -24.05 14.18
CA LYS A 86 11.51 -24.34 15.34
C LYS A 86 11.63 -23.17 16.32
N LEU A 87 11.17 -21.97 15.96
CA LEU A 87 11.23 -20.81 16.85
C LEU A 87 10.25 -20.97 18.02
N PRO A 88 10.60 -20.45 19.21
CA PRO A 88 9.67 -20.34 20.33
C PRO A 88 8.42 -19.52 19.96
N ALA A 89 7.27 -19.86 20.54
CA ALA A 89 5.99 -19.21 20.25
C ALA A 89 6.01 -17.69 20.54
N GLU A 90 6.76 -17.25 21.55
CA GLU A 90 6.92 -15.84 21.92
C GLU A 90 7.79 -15.06 20.92
N ILE A 91 8.71 -15.74 20.24
CA ILE A 91 9.66 -15.13 19.30
C ILE A 91 9.06 -15.03 17.89
N LYS A 92 8.18 -15.98 17.51
CA LYS A 92 7.57 -16.03 16.17
C LYS A 92 6.92 -14.70 15.76
N PRO A 93 6.05 -14.05 16.56
CA PRO A 93 5.43 -12.78 16.19
C PRO A 93 6.45 -11.67 15.93
N LEU A 94 7.51 -11.59 16.75
CA LEU A 94 8.56 -10.59 16.60
C LEU A 94 9.32 -10.76 15.28
N VAL A 95 9.70 -12.00 14.96
CA VAL A 95 10.40 -12.32 13.70
C VAL A 95 9.48 -12.06 12.50
N MET A 96 8.20 -12.44 12.57
CA MET A 96 7.24 -12.21 11.48
C MET A 96 7.06 -10.73 11.22
N ARG A 97 6.95 -9.90 12.28
CA ARG A 97 6.83 -8.45 12.15
C ARG A 97 8.05 -7.83 11.49
N ILE A 98 9.26 -8.24 11.89
CA ILE A 98 10.50 -7.78 11.26
C ILE A 98 10.51 -8.16 9.77
N MET A 99 10.25 -9.43 9.44
CA MET A 99 10.22 -9.87 8.04
C MET A 99 9.17 -9.14 7.22
N ALA A 100 7.97 -8.92 7.77
CA ALA A 100 6.91 -8.17 7.11
C ALA A 100 7.32 -6.72 6.84
N SER A 101 7.97 -6.05 7.80
CA SER A 101 8.51 -4.71 7.58
C SER A 101 9.51 -4.70 6.42
N TYR A 102 10.50 -5.59 6.41
CA TYR A 102 11.49 -5.66 5.33
C TYR A 102 10.85 -6.01 3.98
N ALA A 103 9.90 -6.94 3.95
CA ALA A 103 9.19 -7.31 2.73
C ALA A 103 8.35 -6.15 2.18
N PHE A 104 7.70 -5.38 3.06
CA PHE A 104 6.99 -4.17 2.63
C PHE A 104 7.95 -3.10 2.10
N GLU A 105 9.09 -2.86 2.77
CA GLU A 105 10.10 -1.92 2.29
C GLU A 105 10.65 -2.33 0.92
N ASP A 106 10.85 -3.62 0.68
CA ASP A 106 11.31 -4.15 -0.61
C ASP A 106 10.24 -3.95 -1.69
N TYR A 107 8.97 -4.24 -1.38
CA TYR A 107 7.83 -3.95 -2.26
C TYR A 107 7.68 -2.45 -2.59
N ALA A 108 7.85 -1.59 -1.58
CA ALA A 108 7.69 -0.15 -1.70
C ALA A 108 8.87 0.51 -2.44
N ARG A 109 10.02 -0.16 -2.49
CA ARG A 109 11.21 0.32 -3.17
C ARG A 109 10.95 0.48 -4.67
N SER A 110 11.48 1.55 -5.24
CA SER A 110 11.57 1.77 -6.68
C SER A 110 13.03 1.64 -7.14
N ALA A 111 13.26 1.54 -8.45
CA ALA A 111 14.62 1.59 -9.01
C ALA A 111 15.40 2.88 -8.65
N ALA A 112 14.69 3.95 -8.27
CA ALA A 112 15.26 5.21 -7.83
C ALA A 112 15.48 5.31 -6.31
N SER A 113 15.02 4.33 -5.53
CA SER A 113 15.12 4.36 -4.08
C SER A 113 16.57 4.14 -3.62
N LYS A 114 17.19 5.21 -3.14
CA LYS A 114 18.55 5.19 -2.59
C LYS A 114 18.49 4.91 -1.10
N LYS A 115 19.26 3.93 -0.62
CA LYS A 115 19.57 3.78 0.80
C LYS A 115 21.01 4.25 0.99
N GLN A 116 21.22 5.21 1.88
CA GLN A 116 22.56 5.66 2.23
C GLN A 116 23.31 4.46 2.84
N CYS A 117 24.53 4.17 2.37
CA CYS A 117 25.26 3.07 2.96
C CYS A 117 25.55 3.46 4.41
N PRO A 118 25.34 2.57 5.39
CA PRO A 118 25.88 2.81 6.73
C PRO A 118 27.42 2.88 6.72
N CYS A 119 28.06 2.51 5.61
CA CYS A 119 29.50 2.46 5.41
C CYS A 119 30.10 3.61 4.59
N CYS A 120 29.33 4.25 3.70
CA CYS A 120 29.80 5.25 2.75
C CYS A 120 28.71 6.25 2.34
#